data_AF-A0A0B7MP90-F1
#
_entry.id   AF-A0A0B7MP90-F1
#
_cell.length_a   1.000
_cell.length_b   1.000
_cell.length_c   1.000
_cell.angle_alpha   90.00
_cell.angle_beta   90.00
_cell.angle_gamma   90.00
#
_symmetry.space_group_name_H-M   'P 1'
#
loop_
_entity.id
_entity.type
_entity.pdbx_description
1 polymer ?
#
loop_
_entity_poly.entity_id
_entity_poly.type
_entity_poly.pdbx_seq_one_letter_code
_entity_poly.pdbx_strand_id
1 'polypeptide(L)'
;MCLAGLKMVYWGINQKRHRLKWRCPLYKCLDKCAHRQACSPSSYGRVIYTKPKDDLRLFTKTPRGSAAWKKRFAKRTSVERTLKRILVDYNIESARLRAEKRWFWIASLAAINQHLDAQVKTLKGSLFLKLGLINKVA
;
A
#
# COMPACT_ATOMS: atom_id res chain seq x y z
N MET A 1 -13.47 -18.28 -4.94
CA MET A 1 -14.78 -18.29 -5.63
C MET A 1 -15.66 -19.33 -4.95
N CYS A 2 -16.99 -19.16 -4.95
CA CYS A 2 -17.91 -20.24 -4.52
C CYS A 2 -18.18 -21.20 -5.69
N LEU A 3 -18.91 -22.30 -5.43
CA LEU A 3 -19.28 -23.28 -6.46
C LEU A 3 -20.12 -22.67 -7.60
N ALA A 4 -20.93 -21.65 -7.29
CA ALA A 4 -21.73 -20.92 -8.27
C ALA A 4 -20.91 -19.90 -9.08
N GLY A 5 -19.58 -19.91 -9.00
CA GLY A 5 -18.72 -18.96 -9.72
C GLY A 5 -18.79 -17.52 -9.19
N LEU A 6 -19.36 -17.27 -8.00
CA LEU A 6 -19.43 -15.92 -7.41
C LEU A 6 -18.22 -15.63 -6.51
N LYS A 7 -17.78 -14.36 -6.49
CA LYS A 7 -16.73 -13.89 -5.58
C LYS A 7 -17.23 -13.92 -4.14
N MET A 8 -16.45 -14.52 -3.24
CA MET A 8 -16.78 -14.56 -1.82
C MET A 8 -16.54 -13.20 -1.17
N VAL A 9 -17.39 -12.85 -0.21
CA VAL A 9 -17.39 -11.54 0.46
C VAL A 9 -16.58 -11.63 1.74
N TYR A 10 -15.70 -10.65 1.97
CA TYR A 10 -14.98 -10.55 3.23
C TYR A 10 -15.94 -10.26 4.40
N TRP A 11 -15.84 -11.05 5.47
CA TRP A 11 -16.74 -11.00 6.63
C TRP A 11 -16.02 -10.65 7.95
N GLY A 12 -14.72 -10.39 7.93
CA GLY A 12 -13.95 -10.01 9.12
C GLY A 12 -12.82 -10.98 9.46
N ILE A 13 -12.22 -10.79 10.64
CA ILE A 13 -11.12 -11.62 11.15
C ILE A 13 -11.68 -12.53 12.25
N ASN A 14 -11.40 -13.82 12.15
CA ASN A 14 -11.55 -14.74 13.27
C ASN A 14 -10.39 -14.51 14.25
N GLN A 15 -10.65 -13.78 15.33
CA GLN A 15 -9.64 -13.36 16.32
C GLN A 15 -8.96 -14.56 16.99
N LYS A 16 -9.74 -15.58 17.41
CA LYS A 16 -9.22 -16.77 18.11
C LYS A 16 -8.20 -17.57 17.30
N ARG A 17 -8.35 -17.60 15.97
CA ARG A 17 -7.50 -18.41 15.07
C ARG A 17 -6.64 -17.59 14.11
N HIS A 18 -6.70 -16.25 14.23
CA HIS A 18 -6.04 -15.27 13.35
C HIS A 18 -6.24 -15.56 11.85
N ARG A 19 -7.49 -15.78 11.41
CA ARG A 19 -7.81 -16.09 9.99
C ARG A 19 -8.76 -15.05 9.40
N LEU A 20 -8.62 -14.73 8.12
CA LEU A 20 -9.61 -13.95 7.39
C LEU A 20 -10.83 -14.84 7.10
N LYS A 21 -12.03 -14.34 7.39
CA LYS A 21 -13.30 -15.03 7.17
C LYS A 21 -13.94 -14.51 5.88
N TRP A 22 -14.26 -15.43 4.97
CA TRP A 22 -14.91 -15.17 3.69
C TRP A 22 -16.26 -15.88 3.67
N ARG A 23 -17.32 -15.17 3.31
CA ARG A 23 -18.69 -15.68 3.33
C ARG A 23 -19.26 -15.75 1.91
N CYS A 24 -20.16 -16.70 1.69
CA CYS A 24 -20.97 -16.76 0.48
C CYS A 24 -21.68 -15.41 0.23
N PRO A 25 -21.69 -14.87 -1.00
CA PRO A 25 -22.41 -13.63 -1.29
C PRO A 25 -23.93 -13.75 -1.10
N LEU A 26 -24.50 -14.95 -1.33
CA LEU A 26 -25.92 -15.24 -1.18
C LEU A 26 -26.31 -15.65 0.25
N TYR A 27 -25.53 -15.30 1.26
CA TYR A 27 -25.77 -15.75 2.64
C TYR A 27 -27.11 -15.29 3.24
N LYS A 28 -27.70 -14.20 2.72
CA LYS A 28 -29.03 -13.69 3.14
C LYS A 28 -30.18 -14.36 2.39
N CYS A 29 -29.89 -15.02 1.28
CA CYS A 29 -30.87 -15.56 0.34
C CYS A 29 -30.38 -16.92 -0.18
N LEU A 30 -30.03 -17.81 0.76
CA LEU A 30 -29.46 -19.12 0.44
C LEU A 30 -30.39 -19.96 -0.45
N ASP A 31 -31.71 -19.77 -0.32
CA ASP A 31 -32.73 -20.43 -1.14
C ASP A 31 -32.60 -20.08 -2.63
N LYS A 32 -32.05 -18.91 -2.96
CA LYS A 32 -31.84 -18.46 -4.34
C LYS A 32 -30.58 -19.06 -4.98
N CYS A 33 -29.80 -19.84 -4.24
CA CYS A 33 -28.57 -20.45 -4.75
C CYS A 33 -28.86 -21.85 -5.29
N ALA A 34 -28.72 -22.03 -6.61
CA ALA A 34 -28.87 -23.33 -7.28
C ALA A 34 -27.96 -24.44 -6.71
N HIS A 35 -26.83 -24.06 -6.12
CA HIS A 35 -25.87 -24.99 -5.54
C HIS A 35 -26.01 -25.15 -4.01
N ARG A 36 -27.09 -24.68 -3.38
CA ARG A 36 -27.22 -24.69 -1.90
C ARG A 36 -26.95 -26.07 -1.31
N GLN A 37 -27.63 -27.10 -1.84
CA GLN A 37 -27.56 -28.47 -1.32
C GLN A 37 -26.13 -29.04 -1.38
N ALA A 38 -25.38 -28.75 -2.44
CA ALA A 38 -24.00 -29.21 -2.61
C ALA A 38 -22.94 -28.27 -1.98
N CYS A 39 -23.29 -27.05 -1.60
CA CYS A 39 -22.33 -26.01 -1.20
C CYS A 39 -22.04 -26.00 0.30
N SER A 40 -23.08 -25.99 1.13
CA SER A 40 -22.94 -26.08 2.59
C SER A 40 -24.27 -26.42 3.24
N PRO A 41 -24.30 -27.38 4.18
CA PRO A 41 -25.52 -27.73 4.91
C PRO A 41 -25.91 -26.68 5.98
N SER A 42 -25.03 -25.73 6.29
CA SER A 42 -25.29 -24.72 7.33
C SER A 42 -26.28 -23.65 6.87
N SER A 43 -27.24 -23.30 7.74
CA SER A 43 -28.11 -22.12 7.58
C SER A 43 -27.32 -20.80 7.51
N TYR A 44 -26.07 -20.80 7.96
CA TYR A 44 -25.17 -19.65 7.86
C TYR A 44 -24.54 -19.49 6.47
N GLY A 45 -24.65 -20.53 5.62
CA GLY A 45 -24.03 -20.63 4.31
C GLY A 45 -22.55 -21.01 4.35
N ARG A 46 -21.96 -21.22 3.17
CA ARG A 46 -20.53 -21.56 3.05
C ARG A 46 -19.64 -20.43 3.56
N VAL A 47 -18.69 -20.80 4.41
CA VAL A 47 -17.63 -19.93 4.92
C VAL A 47 -16.28 -20.55 4.60
N ILE A 48 -15.37 -19.75 4.06
CA ILE A 48 -13.98 -20.13 3.82
C ILE A 48 -13.09 -19.27 4.70
N TYR A 49 -12.04 -19.86 5.25
CA TYR A 49 -11.04 -19.15 6.04
C TYR A 49 -9.70 -19.19 5.31
N THR A 50 -9.02 -18.05 5.21
CA THR A 50 -7.62 -18.00 4.73
C THR A 50 -6.72 -17.54 5.87
N LYS A 51 -5.56 -18.18 6.04
CA LYS A 51 -4.58 -17.72 7.04
C LYS A 51 -3.76 -16.60 6.42
N PRO A 52 -3.51 -15.49 7.13
CA PRO A 52 -2.58 -14.44 6.68
C PRO A 52 -1.13 -14.93 6.48
N LYS A 53 -0.77 -16.10 7.04
CA LYS A 53 0.52 -16.76 6.79
C LYS A 53 0.64 -17.30 5.36
N ASP A 54 -0.47 -17.54 4.66
CA ASP A 54 -0.49 -18.03 3.29
C ASP A 54 -0.23 -16.83 2.36
N ASP A 55 1.04 -16.46 2.17
CA ASP A 55 1.47 -15.28 1.38
C ASP A 55 0.80 -13.95 1.79
N LEU A 56 1.52 -13.13 2.55
CA LEU A 56 1.08 -11.77 2.93
C LEU A 56 0.75 -10.87 1.72
N ARG A 57 1.26 -11.19 0.53
CA ARG A 57 0.92 -10.50 -0.73
C ARG A 57 -0.51 -10.78 -1.17
N LEU A 58 -1.06 -11.95 -0.83
CA LEU A 58 -2.42 -12.39 -1.15
C LEU A 58 -3.41 -12.07 -0.02
N PHE A 59 -3.03 -12.25 1.25
CA PHE A 59 -3.92 -12.09 2.41
C PHE A 59 -3.43 -11.06 3.43
N THR A 60 -3.43 -9.80 3.03
CA THR A 60 -3.11 -8.66 3.91
C THR A 60 -4.14 -8.51 5.05
N LYS A 61 -3.69 -8.02 6.23
CA LYS A 61 -4.55 -7.71 7.40
C LYS A 61 -5.76 -6.83 7.02
N THR A 62 -5.55 -5.87 6.13
CA THR A 62 -6.62 -5.12 5.48
C THR A 62 -6.97 -5.81 4.16
N PRO A 63 -8.20 -6.31 3.96
CA PRO A 63 -8.56 -7.05 2.75
C PRO A 63 -8.36 -6.22 1.49
N ARG A 64 -7.68 -6.79 0.49
CA ARG A 64 -7.43 -6.13 -0.79
C ARG A 64 -8.76 -5.76 -1.47
N GLY A 65 -8.85 -4.55 -2.01
CA GLY A 65 -10.06 -4.02 -2.65
C GLY A 65 -11.13 -3.46 -1.70
N SER A 66 -11.01 -3.65 -0.37
CA SER A 66 -11.87 -2.97 0.59
C SER A 66 -11.68 -1.44 0.55
N ALA A 67 -12.67 -0.67 1.02
CA ALA A 67 -12.57 0.80 1.09
C ALA A 67 -11.36 1.26 1.93
N ALA A 68 -11.13 0.61 3.08
CA ALA A 68 -9.96 0.86 3.92
C ALA A 68 -8.63 0.57 3.19
N TRP A 69 -8.57 -0.52 2.43
CA TRP A 69 -7.40 -0.84 1.61
C TRP A 69 -7.18 0.21 0.52
N LYS A 70 -8.23 0.59 -0.22
CA LYS A 70 -8.15 1.62 -1.28
C LYS A 70 -7.63 2.95 -0.73
N LYS A 71 -8.16 3.40 0.42
CA LYS A 71 -7.71 4.62 1.11
C LYS A 71 -6.23 4.57 1.47
N ARG A 72 -5.75 3.43 1.97
CA ARG A 72 -4.34 3.25 2.35
C ARG A 72 -3.43 3.14 1.13
N PHE A 73 -3.86 2.38 0.12
CA PHE A 73 -3.12 2.16 -1.12
C PHE A 73 -2.97 3.44 -1.95
N ALA A 74 -3.95 4.35 -1.91
CA ALA A 74 -3.86 5.66 -2.56
C ALA A 74 -2.62 6.47 -2.12
N LYS A 75 -2.16 6.28 -0.87
CA LYS A 75 -0.94 6.94 -0.35
C LYS A 75 0.35 6.43 -1.01
N ARG A 76 0.35 5.27 -1.68
CA ARG A 76 1.53 4.73 -2.38
C ARG A 76 2.11 5.73 -3.38
N THR A 77 1.26 6.55 -4.00
CA THR A 77 1.68 7.57 -4.98
C THR A 77 2.70 8.56 -4.41
N SER A 78 2.69 8.84 -3.10
CA SER A 78 3.71 9.70 -2.50
C SER A 78 5.09 9.03 -2.50
N VAL A 79 5.15 7.74 -2.22
CA VAL A 79 6.39 6.94 -2.27
C VAL A 79 6.90 6.85 -3.70
N GLU A 80 6.03 6.60 -4.68
CA GLU A 80 6.40 6.54 -6.10
C GLU A 80 6.99 7.87 -6.60
N ARG A 81 6.45 9.01 -6.14
CA ARG A 81 7.00 10.34 -6.46
C ARG A 81 8.38 10.55 -5.85
N THR A 82 8.59 10.16 -4.59
CA THR A 82 9.91 10.23 -3.94
C THR A 82 10.92 9.33 -4.66
N LEU A 83 10.54 8.09 -4.99
CA LEU A 83 11.41 7.18 -5.74
C LEU A 83 11.77 7.74 -7.12
N LYS A 84 10.82 8.35 -7.84
CA LYS A 84 11.12 9.06 -9.09
C LYS A 84 12.16 10.17 -8.87
N ARG A 85 12.00 11.00 -7.83
CA ARG A 85 12.97 12.07 -7.53
C ARG A 85 14.37 11.49 -7.33
N ILE A 86 14.49 10.45 -6.51
CA ILE A 86 15.77 9.83 -6.17
C ILE A 86 16.40 9.14 -7.40
N LEU A 87 15.64 8.28 -8.08
CA LEU A 87 16.16 7.42 -9.14
C LEU A 87 16.40 8.18 -10.45
N VAL A 88 15.42 8.99 -10.87
CA VAL A 88 15.41 9.66 -12.17
C VAL A 88 15.91 11.09 -12.06
N ASP A 89 15.29 11.92 -11.22
CA ASP A 89 15.58 13.36 -11.21
C ASP A 89 16.98 13.67 -10.60
N TYR A 90 17.39 12.91 -9.58
CA TYR A 90 18.76 12.90 -9.05
C TYR A 90 19.69 11.92 -9.79
N ASN A 91 19.18 11.25 -10.83
CA ASN A 91 19.92 10.41 -11.75
C ASN A 91 20.77 9.31 -11.10
N ILE A 92 20.30 8.79 -9.96
CA ILE A 92 20.99 7.74 -9.20
C ILE A 92 21.09 6.44 -10.00
N GLU A 93 20.13 6.13 -10.86
CA GLU A 93 20.19 4.93 -11.71
C GLU A 93 21.41 4.92 -12.65
N SER A 94 21.92 6.09 -13.02
CA SER A 94 23.14 6.22 -13.83
C SER A 94 24.42 6.24 -13.00
N ALA A 95 24.33 6.36 -11.68
CA ALA A 95 25.48 6.40 -10.79
C ALA A 95 26.10 4.99 -10.78
N ARG A 96 27.10 4.73 -11.63
CA ARG A 96 27.78 3.42 -11.76
C ARG A 96 28.66 3.11 -10.54
N LEU A 97 28.09 3.11 -9.34
CA LEU A 97 28.77 2.90 -8.07
C LEU A 97 28.94 1.41 -7.81
N ARG A 98 30.14 1.01 -7.38
CA ARG A 98 30.47 -0.41 -7.12
C ARG A 98 30.19 -0.85 -5.68
N ALA A 99 30.23 0.06 -4.72
CA ALA A 99 30.15 -0.26 -3.30
C ALA A 99 28.78 0.10 -2.72
N GLU A 100 28.18 -0.83 -1.96
CA GLU A 100 26.89 -0.64 -1.28
C GLU A 100 26.89 0.62 -0.39
N LYS A 101 27.96 0.84 0.38
CA LYS A 101 28.09 2.03 1.22
C LYS A 101 28.00 3.34 0.43
N ARG A 102 28.49 3.37 -0.82
CA ARG A 102 28.40 4.55 -1.69
C ARG A 102 26.98 4.75 -2.20
N TRP A 103 26.28 3.68 -2.55
CA TRP A 103 24.85 3.73 -2.89
C TRP A 103 24.03 4.29 -1.75
N PHE A 104 24.25 3.81 -0.52
CA PHE A 104 23.57 4.31 0.68
C PHE A 104 23.81 5.81 0.89
N TRP A 105 25.07 6.26 0.78
CA TRP A 105 25.41 7.67 0.93
C TRP A 105 24.73 8.56 -0.12
N ILE A 106 24.80 8.19 -1.40
CA ILE A 106 24.23 8.99 -2.48
C ILE A 106 22.69 9.00 -2.42
N ALA A 107 22.05 7.86 -2.12
CA ALA A 107 20.61 7.80 -1.91
C ALA A 107 20.15 8.68 -0.73
N SER A 108 20.93 8.70 0.36
CA SER A 108 20.65 9.56 1.52
C SER A 108 20.75 11.03 1.17
N LEU A 109 21.78 11.44 0.41
CA LEU A 109 21.92 12.81 -0.07
C LEU A 109 20.77 13.22 -0.99
N ALA A 110 20.33 12.35 -1.91
CA ALA A 110 19.16 12.63 -2.75
C ALA A 110 17.86 12.79 -1.93
N ALA A 111 17.67 11.98 -0.88
CA ALA A 111 16.53 12.12 0.02
C ALA A 111 16.57 13.46 0.78
N ILE A 112 17.74 13.86 1.29
CA ILE A 112 17.94 15.17 1.95
C ILE A 112 17.66 16.31 0.97
N ASN A 113 18.20 16.22 -0.25
CA ASN A 113 18.01 17.25 -1.26
C ASN A 113 16.53 17.37 -1.69
N GLN A 114 15.76 16.27 -1.71
CA GLN A 114 14.32 16.35 -1.93
C GLN A 114 13.60 17.18 -0.85
N HIS A 115 14.06 17.14 0.41
CA HIS A 115 13.53 18.02 1.46
C HIS A 115 13.98 19.47 1.27
N LEU A 116 15.23 19.69 0.86
CA LEU A 116 15.74 21.03 0.54
C LEU A 116 14.96 21.67 -0.62
N ASP A 117 14.66 20.92 -1.69
CA ASP A 117 13.82 21.39 -2.79
C ASP A 117 12.45 21.85 -2.31
N ALA A 118 11.84 21.09 -1.39
CA ALA A 118 10.53 21.45 -0.82
C ALA A 118 10.63 22.73 0.03
N GLN A 119 11.72 22.91 0.77
CA GLN A 119 11.98 24.13 1.53
C GLN A 119 12.21 25.32 0.60
N VAL A 120 13.04 25.18 -0.44
CA VAL A 120 13.28 26.20 -1.46
C VAL A 120 11.96 26.59 -2.14
N LYS A 121 11.12 25.62 -2.49
CA LYS A 121 9.81 25.89 -3.10
C LYS A 121 8.88 26.68 -2.18
N THR A 122 8.94 26.43 -0.88
CA THR A 122 8.07 27.08 0.12
C THR A 122 8.59 28.46 0.52
N LEU A 123 9.89 28.56 0.78
CA LEU A 123 10.54 29.73 1.35
C LEU A 123 11.14 30.67 0.29
N LYS A 124 11.37 30.19 -0.94
CA LYS A 124 11.96 30.94 -2.06
C LYS A 124 13.21 31.72 -1.63
N GLY A 125 13.32 33.00 -2.01
CA GLY A 125 14.41 33.90 -1.65
C GLY A 125 14.63 34.09 -0.14
N SER A 126 13.59 33.86 0.69
CA SER A 126 13.73 33.98 2.15
C SER A 126 14.59 32.88 2.76
N LEU A 127 14.72 31.72 2.10
CA LEU A 127 15.61 30.65 2.55
C LEU A 127 17.07 31.11 2.50
N PHE A 128 17.49 31.69 1.38
CA PHE A 128 18.85 32.17 1.21
C PHE A 128 19.20 33.31 2.16
N LEU A 129 18.22 34.20 2.45
CA LEU A 129 18.35 35.22 3.50
C LEU A 129 18.52 34.59 4.89
N LYS A 130 17.70 33.59 5.25
CA LYS A 130 17.79 32.89 6.54
C LYS A 130 19.09 32.12 6.71
N LEU A 131 19.64 31.59 5.63
CA LEU A 131 20.92 30.88 5.62
C LEU A 131 22.13 31.82 5.55
N GLY A 132 21.91 33.14 5.43
CA GLY A 132 23.00 34.12 5.30
C GLY A 132 23.77 34.03 3.98
N LEU A 133 23.18 33.41 2.96
CA LEU A 133 23.81 33.18 1.65
C LEU A 133 23.62 34.36 0.68
N ILE A 134 22.66 35.24 0.96
CA ILE A 134 22.44 36.48 0.22
C ILE A 134 22.38 37.60 1.26
N ASN A 135 23.24 38.62 1.12
CA ASN A 135 23.11 39.84 1.90
C ASN A 135 21.83 40.56 1.45
N LYS A 136 21.05 41.10 2.40
CA LYS A 136 19.96 42.02 2.07
C LYS A 136 20.58 43.11 1.18
N VAL A 137 20.21 43.13 -0.10
CA VAL A 137 20.54 44.27 -0.96
C VAL A 137 19.88 45.47 -0.27
N ALA A 138 20.72 46.47 0.03
CA ALA A 138 20.32 47.71 0.70
C ALA A 138 19.23 48.44 -0.09
#